data_AF-A0AAU7YDI4-F1
#
_entry.id   AF-A0AAU7YDI4-F1
#
_cell.length_a   1.000
_cell.length_b   1.000
_cell.length_c   1.000
_cell.angle_alpha   90.00
_cell.angle_beta   90.00
_cell.angle_gamma   90.00
#
_symmetry.space_group_name_H-M   'P 1'
#
loop_
_entity.id
_entity.type
_entity.pdbx_description
1 polymer ?
#
loop_
_entity_poly.entity_id
_entity_poly.type
_entity_poly.pdbx_seq_one_letter_code
_entity_poly.pdbx_strand_id
1 'polypeptide(L)'
;MALIQRIDALLPQTQCGKCGHPGCRPYAEGMARGEAINKCPPGGNATIIALADLLQVPTLPLEAPGGQVPPQLAFIREAECIGCTKCIQACPVDAIVGAAKQMHTVIADECTGCELCVAPCPVDCIDILPLAEPAAGEQRQRADQFRHRYEQRNRRLARDEARRLAEREARAARAAQAQARQPVATPTPSDPVQAAIERVKAQKAAAGIQTERQKRLKIEAALARVALAKAEKQLEVYGTSDIAAEVEALRIANAKAQAALEAANESTPTALDQDAYKKAKIAAAMGRTQLAKAEKAFGDEPDAEQRSQLDALRASVAQAEAELDRLQGAQPAAAPTPGMAALKQAKIALLSRRTELRSAEARGATEAELAPLRQALADAEQALHAAEDASGKTPPDLQRIDKNPIDPALRALKTELAMARAEVSKLERRQPVDDQALARARERLARAQAQLDGHPGA
;
A
#
# COMPACT_ATOMS: atom_id res chain seq x y z
N MET A 1 -4.51 -31.84 -23.79
CA MET A 1 -5.33 -31.24 -22.71
C MET A 1 -6.05 -32.29 -21.84
N ALA A 2 -6.63 -33.35 -22.41
CA ALA A 2 -7.37 -34.37 -21.64
C ALA A 2 -6.55 -35.07 -20.54
N LEU A 3 -5.26 -35.36 -20.77
CA LEU A 3 -4.40 -36.00 -19.77
C LEU A 3 -4.18 -35.13 -18.52
N ILE A 4 -3.86 -33.84 -18.71
CA ILE A 4 -3.66 -32.88 -17.61
C ILE A 4 -4.91 -32.80 -16.72
N GLN A 5 -6.09 -32.80 -17.33
CA GLN A 5 -7.36 -32.78 -16.59
C GLN A 5 -7.56 -34.06 -15.77
N ARG A 6 -7.21 -35.23 -16.32
CA ARG A 6 -7.28 -36.51 -15.59
C ARG A 6 -6.28 -36.57 -14.44
N ILE A 7 -5.08 -36.04 -14.63
CA ILE A 7 -4.07 -35.94 -13.56
C ILE A 7 -4.53 -34.97 -12.48
N ASP A 8 -4.93 -33.75 -12.87
CA ASP A 8 -5.42 -32.74 -11.93
C ASP A 8 -6.62 -33.25 -11.15
N ALA A 9 -7.50 -34.03 -11.80
CA ALA A 9 -8.60 -34.70 -11.15
C ALA A 9 -8.13 -35.47 -9.92
N LEU A 10 -7.07 -36.27 -10.01
CA LEU A 10 -6.59 -37.15 -8.93
C LEU A 10 -5.86 -36.43 -7.78
N LEU A 11 -5.49 -35.17 -7.94
CA LEU A 11 -4.80 -34.40 -6.89
C LEU A 11 -5.77 -34.02 -5.76
N PRO A 12 -5.26 -33.78 -4.53
CA PRO A 12 -6.08 -33.43 -3.36
C PRO A 12 -6.65 -32.00 -3.39
N GLN A 13 -6.27 -31.19 -4.39
CA GLN A 13 -6.81 -29.84 -4.64
C GLN A 13 -6.64 -28.85 -3.49
N THR A 14 -5.64 -29.05 -2.62
CA THR A 14 -5.38 -28.14 -1.48
C THR A 14 -4.78 -26.80 -1.88
N GLN A 15 -4.18 -26.71 -3.08
CA GLN A 15 -3.50 -25.51 -3.61
C GLN A 15 -2.39 -24.95 -2.69
N CYS A 16 -1.77 -25.80 -1.87
CA CYS A 16 -0.80 -25.39 -0.85
C CYS A 16 0.61 -25.06 -1.37
N GLY A 17 0.96 -25.56 -2.55
CA GLY A 17 2.29 -25.39 -3.15
C GLY A 17 3.46 -26.06 -2.43
N LYS A 18 3.20 -26.94 -1.46
CA LYS A 18 4.25 -27.71 -0.73
C LYS A 18 5.08 -28.63 -1.64
N CYS A 19 4.60 -28.92 -2.86
CA CYS A 19 5.32 -29.67 -3.89
C CYS A 19 6.25 -28.83 -4.78
N GLY A 20 6.37 -27.51 -4.51
CA GLY A 20 7.17 -26.58 -5.31
C GLY A 20 6.42 -25.94 -6.49
N HIS A 21 5.19 -26.38 -6.77
CA HIS A 21 4.32 -25.78 -7.79
C HIS A 21 3.34 -24.79 -7.17
N PRO A 22 2.90 -23.72 -7.87
CA PRO A 22 1.98 -22.72 -7.31
C PRO A 22 0.54 -23.23 -7.12
N GLY A 23 0.23 -24.45 -7.54
CA GLY A 23 -1.07 -25.08 -7.36
C GLY A 23 -1.09 -26.50 -7.93
N CYS A 24 -2.25 -27.18 -7.83
CA CYS A 24 -2.41 -28.55 -8.29
C CYS A 24 -2.29 -28.69 -9.81
N ARG A 25 -2.92 -27.79 -10.56
CA ARG A 25 -2.89 -27.85 -12.03
C ARG A 25 -1.49 -27.69 -12.64
N PRO A 26 -0.64 -26.71 -12.20
CA PRO A 26 0.75 -26.65 -12.65
C PRO A 26 1.54 -27.93 -12.39
N TYR A 27 1.31 -28.59 -11.27
CA TYR A 27 1.93 -29.89 -11.00
C TYR A 27 1.42 -30.99 -11.94
N ALA A 28 0.11 -30.99 -12.26
CA ALA A 28 -0.46 -31.87 -13.28
C ALA A 28 0.14 -31.65 -14.67
N GLU A 29 0.43 -30.40 -15.04
CA GLU A 29 1.13 -30.05 -16.28
C GLU A 29 2.59 -30.51 -16.27
N GLY A 30 3.26 -30.44 -15.11
CA GLY A 30 4.58 -31.01 -14.89
C GLY A 30 4.59 -32.52 -15.10
N MET A 31 3.68 -33.26 -14.45
CA MET A 31 3.55 -34.71 -14.60
C MET A 31 3.23 -35.13 -16.03
N ALA A 32 2.36 -34.39 -16.73
CA ALA A 32 2.08 -34.64 -18.15
C ALA A 32 3.31 -34.45 -19.05
N ARG A 33 4.35 -33.73 -18.59
CA ARG A 33 5.65 -33.56 -19.26
C ARG A 33 6.73 -34.51 -18.73
N GLY A 34 6.38 -35.47 -17.89
CA GLY A 34 7.32 -36.46 -17.34
C GLY A 34 7.94 -36.09 -15.99
N GLU A 35 7.41 -35.10 -15.28
CA GLU A 35 7.82 -34.84 -13.89
C GLU A 35 7.37 -35.97 -12.95
N ALA A 36 8.14 -36.21 -11.88
CA ALA A 36 7.85 -37.24 -10.89
C ALA A 36 6.50 -37.04 -10.16
N ILE A 37 5.79 -38.14 -9.93
CA ILE A 37 4.41 -38.20 -9.40
C ILE A 37 4.30 -38.20 -7.87
N ASN A 38 5.44 -38.20 -7.17
CA ASN A 38 5.59 -38.46 -5.74
C ASN A 38 5.90 -37.22 -4.90
N LYS A 39 5.65 -36.01 -5.41
CA LYS A 39 6.03 -34.76 -4.73
C LYS A 39 4.91 -34.12 -3.93
N CYS A 40 3.74 -34.76 -3.76
CA CYS A 40 2.55 -34.14 -3.14
C CYS A 40 2.34 -34.61 -1.69
N PRO A 41 2.83 -33.85 -0.67
CA PRO A 41 2.63 -34.19 0.74
C PRO A 41 1.17 -34.42 1.16
N PRO A 42 0.18 -33.58 0.78
CA PRO A 42 -1.21 -33.81 1.19
C PRO A 42 -1.90 -34.92 0.41
N GLY A 43 -1.35 -35.34 -0.73
CA GLY A 43 -1.89 -36.47 -1.52
C GLY A 43 -1.40 -37.82 -1.00
N GLY A 44 -0.19 -37.84 -0.44
CA GLY A 44 0.41 -39.04 0.15
C GLY A 44 0.49 -40.22 -0.82
N ASN A 45 0.60 -41.43 -0.26
CA ASN A 45 0.75 -42.64 -1.05
C ASN A 45 -0.49 -42.96 -1.90
N ALA A 46 -1.69 -42.63 -1.41
CA ALA A 46 -2.94 -42.89 -2.13
C ALA A 46 -3.01 -42.14 -3.47
N THR A 47 -2.64 -40.86 -3.49
CA THR A 47 -2.55 -40.09 -4.75
C THR A 47 -1.44 -40.62 -5.65
N ILE A 48 -0.30 -41.03 -5.11
CA ILE A 48 0.80 -41.60 -5.91
C ILE A 48 0.36 -42.88 -6.63
N ILE A 49 -0.32 -43.79 -5.93
CA ILE A 49 -0.81 -45.04 -6.52
C ILE A 49 -1.80 -44.72 -7.65
N ALA A 50 -2.79 -43.86 -7.40
CA ALA A 50 -3.76 -43.49 -8.42
C ALA A 50 -3.12 -42.81 -9.65
N LEU A 51 -2.07 -41.99 -9.45
CA LEU A 51 -1.32 -41.37 -10.53
C LEU A 51 -0.46 -42.37 -11.30
N ALA A 52 0.19 -43.30 -10.60
CA ALA A 52 0.97 -44.39 -11.18
C ALA A 52 0.11 -45.25 -12.10
N ASP A 53 -1.08 -45.63 -11.63
CA ASP A 53 -2.08 -46.37 -12.40
C ASP A 53 -2.55 -45.57 -13.62
N LEU A 54 -2.83 -44.27 -13.46
CA LEU A 54 -3.27 -43.42 -14.56
C LEU A 54 -2.20 -43.25 -15.66
N LEU A 55 -0.94 -43.09 -15.25
CA LEU A 55 0.19 -42.79 -16.13
C LEU A 55 0.94 -44.04 -16.60
N GLN A 56 0.58 -45.22 -16.08
CA GLN A 56 1.23 -46.49 -16.36
C GLN A 56 2.74 -46.45 -16.04
N VAL A 57 3.09 -45.88 -14.88
CA VAL A 57 4.46 -45.79 -14.36
C VAL A 57 4.57 -46.49 -13.01
N PRO A 58 5.76 -46.91 -12.57
CA PRO A 58 5.95 -47.49 -11.24
C PRO A 58 5.60 -46.51 -10.13
N THR A 59 5.07 -47.02 -9.02
CA THR A 59 4.89 -46.22 -7.79
C THR A 59 6.24 -45.83 -7.21
N LEU A 60 6.37 -44.57 -6.81
CA LEU A 60 7.57 -44.02 -6.17
C LEU A 60 7.30 -43.70 -4.69
N PRO A 61 8.30 -43.78 -3.80
CA PRO A 61 8.12 -43.33 -2.42
C PRO A 61 7.87 -41.82 -2.38
N LEU A 62 7.03 -41.34 -1.44
CA LEU A 62 6.74 -39.92 -1.28
C LEU A 62 8.03 -39.11 -1.06
N GLU A 63 8.30 -38.17 -1.95
CA GLU A 63 9.41 -37.22 -1.87
C GLU A 63 8.91 -35.92 -1.25
N ALA A 64 8.84 -35.91 0.08
CA ALA A 64 8.47 -34.75 0.87
C ALA A 64 9.34 -34.71 2.14
N PRO A 65 10.23 -33.72 2.31
CA PRO A 65 11.09 -33.62 3.49
C PRO A 65 10.32 -33.60 4.83
N GLY A 66 9.08 -33.09 4.82
CA GLY A 66 8.17 -33.08 5.97
C GLY A 66 7.20 -34.26 6.04
N GLY A 67 7.34 -35.26 5.19
CA GLY A 67 6.45 -36.41 5.12
C GLY A 67 5.05 -36.09 4.58
N GLN A 68 4.11 -37.01 4.79
CA GLN A 68 2.70 -36.83 4.44
C GLN A 68 2.06 -35.81 5.38
N VAL A 69 1.25 -34.91 4.82
CA VAL A 69 0.50 -33.91 5.59
C VAL A 69 -0.93 -34.43 5.79
N PRO A 70 -1.36 -34.67 7.05
CA PRO A 70 -2.72 -35.14 7.31
C PRO A 70 -3.75 -34.05 7.01
N PRO A 71 -5.04 -34.42 6.88
CA PRO A 71 -6.13 -33.46 6.82
C PRO A 71 -6.09 -32.51 8.02
N GLN A 72 -6.25 -31.23 7.76
CA GLN A 72 -6.12 -30.17 8.76
C GLN A 72 -6.91 -28.93 8.33
N LEU A 73 -7.09 -28.01 9.27
CA LEU A 73 -7.95 -26.84 9.13
C LEU A 73 -7.28 -25.63 9.80
N ALA A 74 -7.43 -24.46 9.20
CA ALA A 74 -7.01 -23.22 9.85
C ALA A 74 -8.05 -22.77 10.88
N PHE A 75 -7.64 -22.42 12.09
CA PHE A 75 -8.50 -21.90 13.15
C PHE A 75 -8.04 -20.49 13.52
N ILE A 76 -8.94 -19.51 13.48
CA ILE A 76 -8.61 -18.12 13.82
C ILE A 76 -9.06 -17.87 15.25
N ARG A 77 -8.12 -17.44 16.11
CA ARG A 77 -8.42 -16.96 17.45
C ARG A 77 -9.06 -15.57 17.35
N GLU A 78 -10.38 -15.55 17.33
CA GLU A 78 -11.19 -14.35 17.05
C GLU A 78 -10.88 -13.18 18.00
N ALA A 79 -10.56 -13.47 19.26
CA ALA A 79 -10.21 -12.48 20.27
C ALA A 79 -8.92 -11.69 19.95
N GLU A 80 -8.00 -12.28 19.19
CA GLU A 80 -6.73 -11.66 18.80
C GLU A 80 -6.79 -11.03 17.39
N CYS A 81 -7.85 -11.34 16.63
CA CYS A 81 -7.97 -10.91 15.25
C CYS A 81 -8.28 -9.41 15.13
N ILE A 82 -7.37 -8.65 14.52
CA ILE A 82 -7.53 -7.20 14.31
C ILE A 82 -8.30 -6.81 13.03
N GLY A 83 -8.84 -7.77 12.29
CA GLY A 83 -9.61 -7.48 11.08
C GLY A 83 -8.80 -6.90 9.90
N CYS A 84 -7.52 -7.31 9.73
CA CYS A 84 -6.63 -6.73 8.69
C CYS A 84 -6.88 -7.22 7.25
N THR A 85 -7.64 -8.31 7.04
CA THR A 85 -8.00 -8.93 5.74
C THR A 85 -6.88 -9.61 4.94
N LYS A 86 -5.63 -9.64 5.44
CA LYS A 86 -4.50 -10.30 4.75
C LYS A 86 -4.71 -11.81 4.56
N CYS A 87 -5.32 -12.47 5.55
CA CYS A 87 -5.64 -13.89 5.48
C CYS A 87 -6.69 -14.20 4.38
N ILE A 88 -7.73 -13.38 4.24
CA ILE A 88 -8.75 -13.50 3.17
C ILE A 88 -8.08 -13.44 1.79
N GLN A 89 -7.16 -12.49 1.59
CA GLN A 89 -6.47 -12.33 0.31
C GLN A 89 -5.59 -13.54 -0.03
N ALA A 90 -4.97 -14.16 0.99
CA ALA A 90 -4.12 -15.33 0.83
C ALA A 90 -4.89 -16.65 0.66
N CYS A 91 -6.14 -16.74 1.15
CA CYS A 91 -6.93 -17.96 1.07
C CYS A 91 -7.27 -18.31 -0.40
N PRO A 92 -6.84 -19.47 -0.92
CA PRO A 92 -7.05 -19.83 -2.33
C PRO A 92 -8.49 -20.25 -2.64
N VAL A 93 -9.30 -20.57 -1.63
CA VAL A 93 -10.66 -21.11 -1.79
C VAL A 93 -11.73 -20.24 -1.12
N ASP A 94 -11.35 -19.05 -0.64
CA ASP A 94 -12.22 -18.12 0.10
C ASP A 94 -12.94 -18.74 1.30
N ALA A 95 -12.29 -19.67 2.01
CA ALA A 95 -12.83 -20.30 3.21
C ALA A 95 -12.82 -19.38 4.45
N ILE A 96 -12.17 -18.21 4.37
CA ILE A 96 -12.09 -17.23 5.48
C ILE A 96 -13.14 -16.16 5.25
N VAL A 97 -14.02 -15.96 6.24
CA VAL A 97 -15.06 -14.93 6.22
C VAL A 97 -14.77 -13.82 7.23
N GLY A 98 -15.20 -12.61 6.89
CA GLY A 98 -15.05 -11.40 7.71
C GLY A 98 -14.90 -10.17 6.83
N ALA A 99 -14.59 -9.04 7.45
CA ALA A 99 -14.45 -7.76 6.76
C ALA A 99 -13.35 -6.91 7.40
N ALA A 100 -12.99 -5.82 6.73
CA ALA A 100 -12.04 -4.87 7.29
C ALA A 100 -12.52 -4.35 8.65
N LYS A 101 -11.65 -4.45 9.67
CA LYS A 101 -11.93 -4.09 11.07
C LYS A 101 -13.02 -4.93 11.75
N GLN A 102 -13.32 -6.11 11.21
CA GLN A 102 -14.19 -7.12 11.81
C GLN A 102 -13.40 -8.40 12.06
N MET A 103 -13.78 -9.18 13.08
CA MET A 103 -13.15 -10.47 13.36
C MET A 103 -13.36 -11.43 12.19
N HIS A 104 -12.34 -12.24 11.91
CA HIS A 104 -12.37 -13.24 10.86
C HIS A 104 -12.59 -14.62 11.47
N THR A 105 -13.28 -15.49 10.74
CA THR A 105 -13.45 -16.90 11.11
C THR A 105 -13.35 -17.78 9.85
N VAL A 106 -13.21 -19.09 10.04
CA VAL A 106 -12.98 -20.06 8.96
C VAL A 106 -14.20 -20.95 8.80
N ILE A 107 -14.69 -21.08 7.57
CA ILE A 107 -15.69 -22.09 7.20
C ILE A 107 -14.97 -23.43 7.10
N ALA A 108 -15.11 -24.26 8.12
CA ALA A 108 -14.36 -25.51 8.26
C ALA A 108 -14.49 -26.44 7.04
N ASP A 109 -15.70 -26.56 6.49
CA ASP A 109 -15.99 -27.44 5.35
C ASP A 109 -15.36 -26.97 4.03
N GLU A 110 -14.98 -25.70 3.93
CA GLU A 110 -14.33 -25.14 2.74
C GLU A 110 -12.82 -25.02 2.90
N CYS A 111 -12.30 -25.11 4.13
CA CYS A 111 -10.88 -24.97 4.40
C CYS A 111 -10.10 -26.18 3.88
N THR A 112 -9.10 -25.92 3.03
CA THR A 112 -8.24 -26.99 2.50
C THR A 112 -7.06 -27.37 3.42
N GLY A 113 -6.87 -26.64 4.52
CA GLY A 113 -5.70 -26.82 5.38
C GLY A 113 -4.39 -26.42 4.72
N CYS A 114 -4.40 -25.52 3.73
CA CYS A 114 -3.22 -25.17 2.94
C CYS A 114 -2.19 -24.29 3.68
N GLU A 115 -2.52 -23.76 4.85
CA GLU A 115 -1.68 -22.91 5.71
C GLU A 115 -1.22 -21.56 5.11
N LEU A 116 -1.58 -21.26 3.86
CA LEU A 116 -1.19 -20.01 3.17
C LEU A 116 -1.61 -18.73 3.92
N CYS A 117 -2.61 -18.82 4.81
CA CYS A 117 -3.08 -17.70 5.61
C CYS A 117 -2.24 -17.39 6.86
N VAL A 118 -1.40 -18.32 7.32
CA VAL A 118 -0.63 -18.19 8.58
C VAL A 118 0.40 -17.06 8.46
N ALA A 119 1.34 -17.16 7.52
CA ALA A 119 2.42 -16.18 7.37
C ALA A 119 1.96 -14.74 7.09
N PRO A 120 0.87 -14.48 6.32
CA PRO A 120 0.34 -13.13 6.15
C PRO A 120 -0.29 -12.50 7.40
N CYS A 121 -0.60 -13.26 8.45
CA CYS A 121 -1.25 -12.76 9.65
C CYS A 121 -0.28 -11.92 10.51
N PRO A 122 -0.50 -10.59 10.68
CA PRO A 122 0.45 -9.72 11.36
C PRO A 122 0.43 -9.85 12.89
N VAL A 123 -0.58 -10.53 13.44
CA VAL A 123 -0.79 -10.73 14.89
C VAL A 123 -0.72 -12.21 15.27
N ASP A 124 -0.38 -13.07 14.31
CA ASP A 124 -0.18 -14.51 14.52
C ASP A 124 -1.36 -15.25 15.21
N CYS A 125 -2.59 -14.86 14.89
CA CYS A 125 -3.82 -15.40 15.50
C CYS A 125 -4.38 -16.66 14.82
N ILE A 126 -3.59 -17.39 14.01
CA ILE A 126 -4.09 -18.52 13.20
C ILE A 126 -3.36 -19.81 13.57
N ASP A 127 -4.11 -20.78 14.10
CA ASP A 127 -3.64 -22.12 14.41
C ASP A 127 -3.99 -23.11 13.30
N ILE A 128 -3.26 -24.22 13.21
CA ILE A 128 -3.56 -25.34 12.32
C ILE A 128 -4.01 -26.51 13.18
N LEU A 129 -5.27 -26.89 13.04
CA LEU A 129 -5.88 -27.97 13.79
C LEU A 129 -5.95 -29.23 12.92
N PRO A 130 -5.51 -30.39 13.41
CA PRO A 130 -5.66 -31.65 12.70
C PRO A 130 -7.14 -32.03 12.59
N LEU A 131 -7.49 -32.67 11.47
CA LEU A 131 -8.80 -33.27 11.25
C LEU A 131 -8.65 -34.79 11.14
N ALA A 132 -9.71 -35.50 11.53
CA ALA A 132 -9.79 -36.93 11.30
C ALA A 132 -9.73 -37.23 9.80
N GLU A 133 -9.06 -38.33 9.44
CA GLU A 133 -9.01 -38.77 8.05
C GLU A 133 -10.41 -39.18 7.57
N PRO A 134 -10.95 -38.53 6.53
CA PRO A 134 -12.25 -38.90 5.98
C PRO A 134 -12.15 -40.21 5.20
N ALA A 135 -13.29 -40.87 4.97
CA ALA A 135 -13.30 -42.05 4.10
C ALA A 135 -12.85 -41.68 2.67
N ALA A 136 -12.25 -42.61 1.92
CA ALA A 136 -11.68 -42.33 0.59
C ALA A 136 -12.68 -41.70 -0.40
N GLY A 137 -13.95 -42.11 -0.37
CA GLY A 137 -15.01 -41.51 -1.20
C GLY A 137 -15.33 -40.06 -0.83
N GLU A 138 -15.32 -39.73 0.46
CA GLU A 138 -15.52 -38.37 0.98
C GLU A 138 -14.32 -37.48 0.67
N GLN A 139 -13.10 -38.04 0.72
CA GLN A 139 -11.87 -37.34 0.36
C GLN A 139 -11.90 -36.87 -1.09
N ARG A 140 -12.44 -37.70 -2.00
CA ARG A 140 -12.62 -37.33 -3.41
C ARG A 140 -13.61 -36.18 -3.58
N GLN A 141 -14.77 -36.26 -2.94
CA GLN A 141 -15.79 -35.22 -3.01
C GLN A 141 -15.26 -33.88 -2.47
N ARG A 142 -14.51 -33.91 -1.36
CA ARG A 142 -13.83 -32.73 -0.81
C ARG A 142 -12.84 -32.12 -1.81
N ALA A 143 -12.01 -32.93 -2.46
CA ALA A 143 -11.07 -32.43 -3.46
C ALA A 143 -11.79 -31.74 -4.64
N ASP A 144 -12.91 -32.31 -5.10
CA ASP A 144 -13.71 -31.70 -6.16
C ASP A 144 -14.40 -30.39 -5.72
N GLN A 145 -14.89 -30.32 -4.47
CA GLN A 145 -15.38 -29.08 -3.85
C GLN A 145 -14.30 -28.00 -3.78
N PHE A 146 -13.09 -28.37 -3.34
CA PHE A 146 -11.95 -27.44 -3.24
C PHE A 146 -11.52 -26.92 -4.62
N ARG A 147 -11.49 -27.79 -5.64
CA ARG A 147 -11.28 -27.36 -7.04
C ARG A 147 -12.32 -26.33 -7.44
N HIS A 148 -13.60 -26.60 -7.20
CA HIS A 148 -14.69 -25.71 -7.57
C HIS A 148 -14.56 -24.33 -6.91
N ARG A 149 -14.28 -24.28 -5.60
CA ARG A 149 -14.08 -23.02 -4.86
C ARG A 149 -12.87 -22.23 -5.38
N TYR A 150 -11.75 -22.91 -5.64
CA TYR A 150 -10.55 -22.30 -6.22
C TYR A 150 -10.85 -21.67 -7.59
N GLU A 151 -11.56 -22.39 -8.46
CA GLU A 151 -11.96 -21.88 -9.77
C GLU A 151 -12.93 -20.69 -9.66
N GLN A 152 -13.92 -20.75 -8.76
CA GLN A 152 -14.84 -19.64 -8.50
C GLN A 152 -14.10 -18.38 -8.06
N ARG A 153 -13.13 -18.51 -7.14
CA ARG A 153 -12.28 -17.41 -6.68
C ARG A 153 -11.50 -16.79 -7.83
N ASN A 154 -10.83 -17.61 -8.62
CA ASN A 154 -10.00 -17.12 -9.74
C ASN A 154 -10.86 -16.42 -10.80
N ARG A 155 -12.06 -16.93 -11.09
CA ARG A 155 -13.03 -16.25 -11.96
C ARG A 155 -13.46 -14.90 -11.38
N ARG A 156 -13.68 -14.79 -10.07
CA ARG A 156 -14.00 -13.52 -9.42
C ARG A 156 -12.85 -12.52 -9.56
N LEU A 157 -11.62 -12.92 -9.22
CA LEU A 157 -10.44 -12.05 -9.32
C LEU A 157 -10.19 -11.56 -10.75
N ALA A 158 -10.32 -12.44 -11.74
CA ALA A 158 -10.17 -12.08 -13.15
C ALA A 158 -11.20 -11.02 -13.58
N ARG A 159 -12.46 -11.15 -13.14
CA ARG A 159 -13.51 -10.15 -13.40
C ARG A 159 -13.18 -8.80 -12.75
N ASP A 160 -12.72 -8.81 -11.50
CA ASP A 160 -12.35 -7.58 -10.78
C ASP A 160 -11.15 -6.87 -11.44
N GLU A 161 -10.15 -7.64 -11.88
CA GLU A 161 -8.99 -7.10 -12.61
C GLU A 161 -9.40 -6.51 -13.96
N ALA A 162 -10.20 -7.22 -14.74
CA ALA A 162 -10.73 -6.72 -16.02
C ALA A 162 -11.51 -5.41 -15.83
N ARG A 163 -12.35 -5.31 -14.78
CA ARG A 163 -13.06 -4.07 -14.44
C ARG A 163 -12.10 -2.92 -14.16
N ARG A 164 -11.06 -3.16 -13.35
CA ARG A 164 -10.06 -2.12 -13.00
C ARG A 164 -9.28 -1.65 -14.23
N LEU A 165 -8.93 -2.56 -15.15
CA LEU A 165 -8.26 -2.22 -16.41
C LEU A 165 -9.16 -1.35 -17.29
N ALA A 166 -10.41 -1.77 -17.50
CA ALA A 166 -11.39 -1.02 -18.28
C ALA A 166 -11.64 0.39 -17.69
N GLU A 167 -11.72 0.52 -16.37
CA GLU A 167 -11.84 1.84 -15.71
C GLU A 167 -10.62 2.73 -15.96
N ARG A 168 -9.41 2.18 -15.95
CA ARG A 168 -8.17 2.93 -16.21
C ARG A 168 -8.12 3.39 -17.66
N GLU A 169 -8.44 2.51 -18.60
CA GLU A 169 -8.55 2.82 -20.03
C GLU A 169 -9.59 3.92 -20.28
N ALA A 170 -10.77 3.82 -19.67
CA ALA A 170 -11.80 4.84 -19.76
C ALA A 170 -11.37 6.20 -19.17
N ARG A 171 -10.58 6.20 -18.09
CA ARG A 171 -9.98 7.45 -17.56
C ARG A 171 -8.93 8.03 -18.51
N ALA A 172 -8.06 7.19 -19.08
CA ALA A 172 -7.06 7.60 -20.06
C ALA A 172 -7.70 8.17 -21.33
N ALA A 173 -8.73 7.51 -21.86
CA ALA A 173 -9.49 7.98 -23.02
C ALA A 173 -10.16 9.33 -22.76
N ARG A 174 -10.77 9.54 -21.58
CA ARG A 174 -11.34 10.83 -21.18
C ARG A 174 -10.29 11.93 -21.10
N ALA A 175 -9.10 11.64 -20.54
CA ALA A 175 -8.00 12.58 -20.49
C ALA A 175 -7.48 12.94 -21.90
N ALA A 176 -7.34 11.96 -22.80
CA ALA A 176 -6.92 12.19 -24.18
C ALA A 176 -7.95 13.03 -24.96
N GLN A 177 -9.25 12.76 -24.79
CA GLN A 177 -10.33 13.56 -25.38
C GLN A 177 -10.35 15.00 -24.85
N ALA A 178 -10.12 15.20 -23.55
CA ALA A 178 -10.03 16.53 -22.95
C ALA A 178 -8.81 17.31 -23.49
N GLN A 179 -7.67 16.64 -23.71
CA GLN A 179 -6.50 17.25 -24.34
C GLN A 179 -6.74 17.61 -25.81
N ALA A 180 -7.43 16.74 -26.57
CA ALA A 180 -7.77 17.02 -27.97
C ALA A 180 -8.79 18.16 -28.15
N ARG A 181 -9.62 18.43 -27.12
CA ARG A 181 -10.58 19.54 -27.10
C ARG A 181 -9.98 20.88 -26.62
N GLN A 182 -8.71 20.92 -26.23
CA GLN A 182 -8.06 22.20 -25.93
C GLN A 182 -7.91 22.99 -27.23
N PRO A 183 -8.43 24.22 -27.31
CA PRO A 183 -8.26 25.04 -28.50
C PRO A 183 -6.77 25.28 -28.73
N VAL A 184 -6.30 24.98 -29.95
CA VAL A 184 -4.97 25.36 -30.44
C VAL A 184 -4.95 26.89 -30.47
N ALA A 185 -4.38 27.52 -29.44
CA ALA A 185 -4.14 28.94 -29.45
C ALA A 185 -3.23 29.26 -30.65
N THR A 186 -3.70 30.08 -31.57
CA THR A 186 -2.92 30.58 -32.70
C THR A 186 -1.64 31.26 -32.20
N PRO A 187 -0.46 30.91 -32.75
CA PRO A 187 0.80 31.46 -32.29
C PRO A 187 0.87 32.95 -32.66
N THR A 188 0.72 33.82 -31.66
CA THR A 188 1.06 35.25 -31.78
C THR A 188 2.55 35.40 -31.43
N PRO A 189 3.30 36.38 -31.99
CA PRO A 189 4.76 36.41 -31.88
C PRO A 189 5.21 36.58 -30.43
N SER A 190 5.79 35.50 -29.89
CA SER A 190 6.70 35.43 -28.74
C SER A 190 6.39 36.33 -27.55
N ASP A 191 5.44 35.91 -26.71
CA ASP A 191 5.48 36.25 -25.29
C ASP A 191 6.67 35.49 -24.65
N PRO A 192 7.68 36.18 -24.07
CA PRO A 192 8.81 35.55 -23.41
C PRO A 192 8.39 34.55 -22.31
N VAL A 193 7.21 34.73 -21.74
CA VAL A 193 6.61 33.81 -20.76
C VAL A 193 6.17 32.50 -21.42
N GLN A 194 5.58 32.55 -22.61
CA GLN A 194 5.17 31.36 -23.36
C GLN A 194 6.38 30.53 -23.80
N ALA A 195 7.43 31.19 -24.30
CA ALA A 195 8.69 30.54 -24.65
C ALA A 195 9.39 29.93 -23.42
N ALA A 196 9.29 30.56 -22.24
CA ALA A 196 9.77 30.00 -20.99
C ALA A 196 8.95 28.77 -20.54
N ILE A 197 7.62 28.83 -20.66
CA ILE A 197 6.72 27.71 -20.35
C ILE A 197 6.98 26.53 -21.29
N GLU A 198 7.20 26.76 -22.57
CA GLU A 198 7.53 25.72 -23.56
C GLU A 198 8.91 25.10 -23.29
N ARG A 199 9.92 25.90 -22.93
CA ARG A 199 11.22 25.37 -22.46
C ARG A 199 11.09 24.53 -21.20
N VAL A 200 10.29 24.96 -20.22
CA VAL A 200 10.05 24.19 -18.99
C VAL A 200 9.26 22.91 -19.29
N LYS A 201 8.29 22.94 -20.22
CA LYS A 201 7.55 21.75 -20.66
C LYS A 201 8.47 20.79 -21.42
N ALA A 202 9.33 21.27 -22.31
CA ALA A 202 10.31 20.47 -23.02
C ALA A 202 11.36 19.87 -22.07
N GLN A 203 11.83 20.62 -21.08
CA GLN A 203 12.71 20.14 -20.01
C GLN A 203 12.03 19.08 -19.13
N LYS A 204 10.75 19.25 -18.79
CA LYS A 204 9.96 18.25 -18.04
C LYS A 204 9.68 17.00 -18.86
N ALA A 205 9.41 17.13 -20.16
CA ALA A 205 9.23 16.00 -21.06
C ALA A 205 10.54 15.21 -21.22
N ALA A 206 11.67 15.90 -21.41
CA ALA A 206 13.00 15.30 -21.43
C ALA A 206 13.36 14.64 -20.10
N ALA A 207 13.06 15.28 -18.96
CA ALA A 207 13.25 14.70 -17.62
C ALA A 207 12.36 13.46 -17.40
N GLY A 208 11.13 13.45 -17.92
CA GLY A 208 10.24 12.29 -17.89
C GLY A 208 10.79 11.10 -18.69
N ILE A 209 11.31 11.36 -19.90
CA ILE A 209 11.95 10.34 -20.75
C ILE A 209 13.23 9.78 -20.09
N GLN A 210 14.05 10.65 -19.47
CA GLN A 210 15.23 10.22 -18.71
C GLN A 210 14.86 9.42 -17.46
N THR A 211 13.77 9.78 -16.77
CA THR A 211 13.26 9.04 -15.60
C THR A 211 12.83 7.62 -15.98
N GLU A 212 12.14 7.44 -17.11
CA GLU A 212 11.74 6.11 -17.60
C GLU A 212 12.95 5.28 -18.05
N ARG A 213 13.93 5.91 -18.73
CA ARG A 213 15.20 5.25 -19.09
C ARG A 213 15.97 4.78 -17.85
N GLN A 214 16.06 5.63 -16.83
CA GLN A 214 16.74 5.32 -15.56
C GLN A 214 16.02 4.21 -14.80
N LYS A 215 14.68 4.20 -14.76
CA LYS A 215 13.89 3.10 -14.19
C LYS A 215 14.16 1.78 -14.91
N ARG A 216 14.21 1.78 -16.24
CA ARG A 216 14.50 0.59 -17.05
C ARG A 216 15.89 0.03 -16.74
N LEU A 217 16.91 0.89 -16.70
CA LEU A 217 18.29 0.50 -16.36
C LEU A 217 18.41 0.00 -14.91
N LYS A 218 17.64 0.55 -13.97
CA LYS A 218 17.56 0.02 -12.59
C LYS A 218 16.99 -1.39 -12.52
N ILE A 219 15.95 -1.67 -13.30
CA ILE A 219 15.35 -3.00 -13.39
C ILE A 219 16.35 -3.99 -14.01
N GLU A 220 17.00 -3.60 -15.11
CA GLU A 220 18.00 -4.41 -15.80
C GLU A 220 19.19 -4.77 -14.89
N ALA A 221 19.75 -3.78 -14.18
CA ALA A 221 20.82 -4.01 -13.21
C ALA A 221 20.38 -4.87 -12.00
N ALA A 222 19.11 -4.77 -11.57
CA ALA A 222 18.59 -5.63 -10.51
C ALA A 222 18.45 -7.09 -10.99
N LEU A 223 17.90 -7.31 -12.18
CA LEU A 223 17.73 -8.65 -12.75
C LEU A 223 19.10 -9.31 -13.02
N ALA A 224 20.08 -8.57 -13.54
CA ALA A 224 21.42 -9.10 -13.80
C ALA A 224 22.13 -9.53 -12.50
N ARG A 225 21.99 -8.76 -11.41
CA ARG A 225 22.51 -9.15 -10.08
C ARG A 225 21.86 -10.42 -9.54
N VAL A 226 20.54 -10.53 -9.66
CA VAL A 226 19.81 -11.71 -9.18
C VAL A 226 20.16 -12.95 -10.00
N ALA A 227 20.29 -12.81 -11.33
CA ALA A 227 20.71 -13.89 -12.21
C ALA A 227 22.12 -14.39 -11.86
N LEU A 228 23.08 -13.46 -11.67
CA LEU A 228 24.44 -13.80 -11.23
C LEU A 228 24.43 -14.53 -9.88
N ALA A 229 23.75 -13.98 -8.87
CA ALA A 229 23.71 -14.60 -7.54
C ALA A 229 23.09 -16.00 -7.55
N LYS A 230 22.08 -16.22 -8.40
CA LYS A 230 21.47 -17.54 -8.58
C LYS A 230 22.46 -18.53 -9.22
N ALA A 231 23.17 -18.11 -10.26
CA ALA A 231 24.15 -18.94 -10.95
C ALA A 231 25.37 -19.25 -10.06
N GLU A 232 25.84 -18.29 -9.25
CA GLU A 232 26.92 -18.50 -8.28
C GLU A 232 26.54 -19.54 -7.23
N LYS A 233 25.30 -19.49 -6.74
CA LYS A 233 24.76 -20.51 -5.82
C LYS A 233 24.62 -21.89 -6.49
N GLN A 234 24.26 -21.94 -7.77
CA GLN A 234 24.24 -23.20 -8.53
C GLN A 234 25.66 -23.75 -8.74
N LEU A 235 26.64 -22.89 -8.96
CA LEU A 235 28.04 -23.30 -9.09
C LEU A 235 28.57 -23.89 -7.78
N GLU A 236 28.24 -23.29 -6.64
CA GLU A 236 28.60 -23.80 -5.31
C GLU A 236 28.02 -25.19 -5.04
N VAL A 237 26.79 -25.45 -5.48
CA VAL A 237 26.11 -26.73 -5.24
C VAL A 237 26.54 -27.82 -6.22
N TYR A 238 26.68 -27.50 -7.51
CA TYR A 238 26.85 -28.50 -8.58
C TYR A 238 28.25 -28.54 -9.18
N GLY A 239 29.06 -27.48 -9.06
CA GLY A 239 30.50 -27.49 -9.38
C GLY A 239 30.90 -27.79 -10.83
N THR A 240 29.97 -27.74 -11.80
CA THR A 240 30.25 -28.13 -13.20
C THR A 240 30.95 -27.03 -14.00
N SER A 241 31.74 -27.40 -15.02
CA SER A 241 32.40 -26.46 -15.94
C SER A 241 31.41 -25.56 -16.71
N ASP A 242 30.23 -26.08 -17.04
CA ASP A 242 29.22 -25.35 -17.80
C ASP A 242 28.60 -24.22 -16.96
N ILE A 243 28.30 -24.51 -15.69
CA ILE A 243 27.83 -23.48 -14.74
C ILE A 243 28.94 -22.46 -14.46
N ALA A 244 30.21 -22.87 -14.44
CA ALA A 244 31.33 -21.95 -14.27
C ALA A 244 31.43 -20.95 -15.45
N ALA A 245 31.22 -21.42 -16.68
CA ALA A 245 31.15 -20.57 -17.87
C ALA A 245 29.92 -19.64 -17.85
N GLU A 246 28.77 -20.14 -17.39
CA GLU A 246 27.54 -19.35 -17.23
C GLU A 246 27.69 -18.23 -16.20
N VAL A 247 28.32 -18.51 -15.05
CA VAL A 247 28.62 -17.52 -14.01
C VAL A 247 29.50 -16.41 -14.57
N GLU A 248 30.54 -16.74 -15.34
CA GLU A 248 31.44 -15.74 -15.91
C GLU A 248 30.72 -14.84 -16.94
N ALA A 249 29.89 -15.43 -17.80
CA ALA A 249 29.05 -14.67 -18.73
C ALA A 249 28.09 -13.72 -17.98
N LEU A 250 27.49 -14.18 -16.88
CA LEU A 250 26.59 -13.38 -16.05
C LEU A 250 27.33 -12.28 -15.26
N ARG A 251 28.59 -12.50 -14.87
CA ARG A 251 29.43 -11.43 -14.28
C ARG A 251 29.65 -10.30 -15.26
N ILE A 252 30.04 -10.63 -16.49
CA ILE A 252 30.23 -9.64 -17.57
C ILE A 252 28.92 -8.88 -17.83
N ALA A 253 27.79 -9.59 -17.90
CA ALA A 253 26.48 -8.98 -18.10
C ALA A 253 26.07 -8.06 -16.94
N ASN A 254 26.31 -8.47 -15.69
CA ASN A 254 26.05 -7.67 -14.50
C ASN A 254 26.94 -6.41 -14.48
N ALA A 255 28.24 -6.53 -14.74
CA ALA A 255 29.15 -5.39 -14.82
C ALA A 255 28.70 -4.38 -15.88
N LYS A 256 28.28 -4.86 -17.07
CA LYS A 256 27.76 -4.02 -18.15
C LYS A 256 26.46 -3.30 -17.77
N ALA A 257 25.53 -3.99 -17.12
CA ALA A 257 24.26 -3.41 -16.68
C ALA A 257 24.45 -2.36 -15.57
N GLN A 258 25.39 -2.60 -14.65
CA GLN A 258 25.77 -1.64 -13.61
C GLN A 258 26.42 -0.39 -14.20
N ALA A 259 27.42 -0.54 -15.08
CA ALA A 259 28.07 0.57 -15.76
C ALA A 259 27.09 1.42 -16.59
N ALA A 260 26.11 0.79 -17.25
CA ALA A 260 25.07 1.50 -18.00
C ALA A 260 24.14 2.33 -17.10
N LEU A 261 23.82 1.83 -15.90
CA LEU A 261 23.04 2.56 -14.91
C LEU A 261 23.85 3.73 -14.31
N GLU A 262 25.14 3.53 -14.04
CA GLU A 262 26.03 4.56 -13.52
C GLU A 262 26.22 5.70 -14.53
N ALA A 263 26.53 5.38 -15.79
CA ALA A 263 26.63 6.38 -16.85
C ALA A 263 25.33 7.18 -17.07
N ALA A 264 24.17 6.53 -16.87
CA ALA A 264 22.87 7.19 -16.92
C ALA A 264 22.58 8.09 -15.71
N ASN A 265 23.26 7.86 -14.58
CA ASN A 265 23.17 8.72 -13.39
C ASN A 265 24.13 9.92 -13.50
N GLU A 266 25.32 9.73 -14.08
CA GLU A 266 26.36 10.77 -14.25
C GLU A 266 25.99 11.84 -15.29
N SER A 267 25.19 11.50 -16.30
CA SER A 267 24.79 12.41 -17.38
C SER A 267 23.74 13.47 -16.99
N THR A 268 23.63 13.82 -15.70
CA THR A 268 22.65 14.80 -15.19
C THR A 268 23.31 15.97 -14.44
N PRO A 269 23.92 16.96 -15.13
CA PRO A 269 24.57 18.08 -14.44
C PRO A 269 23.60 19.03 -13.71
N THR A 270 22.29 18.94 -13.96
CA THR A 270 21.27 19.84 -13.36
C THR A 270 20.40 19.16 -12.30
N ALA A 271 20.37 17.83 -12.24
CA ALA A 271 19.59 17.11 -11.22
C ALA A 271 20.44 16.64 -10.04
N LEU A 272 21.77 16.50 -10.22
CA LEU A 272 22.70 16.25 -9.12
C LEU A 272 22.59 17.35 -8.06
N ASP A 273 22.45 18.62 -8.46
CA ASP A 273 22.27 19.74 -7.52
C ASP A 273 20.90 19.74 -6.82
N GLN A 274 19.83 19.30 -7.49
CA GLN A 274 18.50 19.23 -6.86
C GLN A 274 18.37 18.05 -5.90
N ASP A 275 18.96 16.90 -6.24
CA ASP A 275 18.99 15.73 -5.36
C ASP A 275 19.95 15.96 -4.19
N ALA A 276 21.12 16.55 -4.43
CA ALA A 276 22.06 16.97 -3.39
C ALA A 276 21.41 18.00 -2.46
N TYR A 277 20.70 19.00 -3.00
CA TYR A 277 19.95 19.98 -2.20
C TYR A 277 18.85 19.32 -1.36
N LYS A 278 18.08 18.37 -1.93
CA LYS A 278 17.06 17.61 -1.17
C LYS A 278 17.69 16.77 -0.07
N LYS A 279 18.82 16.10 -0.34
CA LYS A 279 19.56 15.31 0.65
C LYS A 279 20.13 16.19 1.76
N ALA A 280 20.76 17.31 1.43
CA ALA A 280 21.26 18.28 2.39
C ALA A 280 20.12 18.85 3.25
N LYS A 281 18.96 19.13 2.65
CA LYS A 281 17.77 19.60 3.36
C LYS A 281 17.22 18.57 4.35
N ILE A 282 17.18 17.29 3.95
CA ILE A 282 16.77 16.19 4.83
C ILE A 282 17.78 16.01 5.96
N ALA A 283 19.08 16.02 5.65
CA ALA A 283 20.16 15.88 6.63
C ALA A 283 20.11 17.01 7.69
N ALA A 284 19.98 18.27 7.27
CA ALA A 284 19.85 19.40 8.18
C ALA A 284 18.56 19.34 9.04
N ALA A 285 17.45 18.82 8.50
CA ALA A 285 16.21 18.64 9.27
C ALA A 285 16.31 17.49 10.29
N MET A 286 16.86 16.35 9.88
CA MET A 286 17.07 15.19 10.76
C MET A 286 18.09 15.51 11.86
N GLY A 287 19.20 16.16 11.51
CA GLY A 287 20.23 16.56 12.47
C GLY A 287 19.68 17.49 13.56
N ARG A 288 18.93 18.54 13.19
CA ARG A 288 18.26 19.43 14.17
C ARG A 288 17.31 18.67 15.09
N THR A 289 16.57 17.71 14.53
CA THR A 289 15.65 16.87 15.32
C THR A 289 16.40 15.96 16.30
N GLN A 290 17.51 15.36 15.85
CA GLN A 290 18.36 14.53 16.70
C GLN A 290 19.02 15.33 17.81
N LEU A 291 19.54 16.52 17.50
CA LEU A 291 20.11 17.43 18.47
C LEU A 291 19.07 17.86 19.51
N ALA A 292 17.90 18.33 19.08
CA ALA A 292 16.84 18.74 20.01
C ALA A 292 16.34 17.58 20.89
N LYS A 293 16.31 16.35 20.35
CA LYS A 293 15.95 15.16 21.12
C LYS A 293 17.04 14.80 22.14
N ALA A 294 18.31 14.91 21.77
CA ALA A 294 19.44 14.65 22.65
C ALA A 294 19.53 15.70 23.77
N GLU A 295 19.38 16.99 23.45
CA GLU A 295 19.34 18.09 24.44
C GLU A 295 18.20 17.88 25.44
N LYS A 296 17.01 17.47 24.97
CA LYS A 296 15.89 17.15 25.85
C LYS A 296 16.10 15.88 26.69
N ALA A 297 16.84 14.90 26.18
CA ALA A 297 17.09 13.63 26.87
C ALA A 297 18.19 13.77 27.94
N PHE A 298 19.19 14.60 27.71
CA PHE A 298 20.32 14.78 28.64
C PHE A 298 20.08 15.88 29.69
N GLY A 299 19.07 16.74 29.49
CA GLY A 299 18.70 17.76 30.47
C GLY A 299 19.74 18.88 30.60
N ASP A 300 19.67 19.63 31.70
CA ASP A 300 20.46 20.87 31.88
C ASP A 300 21.91 20.62 32.37
N GLU A 301 22.20 19.43 32.91
CA GLU A 301 23.53 19.04 33.41
C GLU A 301 23.99 17.70 32.80
N PRO A 302 24.40 17.68 31.52
CA PRO A 302 24.93 16.48 30.88
C PRO A 302 26.30 16.09 31.46
N ASP A 303 26.54 14.79 31.62
CA ASP A 303 27.86 14.26 31.99
C ASP A 303 28.90 14.47 30.86
N ALA A 304 30.17 14.14 31.13
CA ALA A 304 31.26 14.38 30.17
C ALA A 304 31.10 13.62 28.84
N GLU A 305 30.50 12.43 28.87
CA GLU A 305 30.27 11.61 27.69
C GLU A 305 29.08 12.14 26.87
N GLN A 306 27.99 12.47 27.56
CA GLN A 306 26.80 13.11 26.98
C GLN A 306 27.13 14.47 26.37
N ARG A 307 28.01 15.25 27.00
CA ARG A 307 28.47 16.54 26.50
C ARG A 307 29.27 16.39 25.20
N SER A 308 30.16 15.40 25.14
CA SER A 308 30.87 15.04 23.91
C SER A 308 29.91 14.63 22.78
N GLN A 309 28.86 13.86 23.10
CA GLN A 309 27.82 13.47 22.14
C GLN A 309 27.01 14.68 21.63
N LEU A 310 26.66 15.63 22.49
CA LEU A 310 25.98 16.87 22.09
C LEU A 310 26.85 17.73 21.18
N ASP A 311 28.14 17.87 21.50
CA ASP A 311 29.07 18.67 20.71
C ASP A 311 29.30 18.05 19.32
N ALA A 312 29.37 16.72 19.23
CA ALA A 312 29.43 16.00 17.95
C ALA A 312 28.15 16.20 17.11
N LEU A 313 26.96 16.14 17.74
CA LEU A 313 25.69 16.40 17.06
C LEU A 313 25.58 17.85 16.59
N ARG A 314 26.02 18.83 17.39
CA ARG A 314 26.08 20.24 17.00
C ARG A 314 26.99 20.47 15.81
N ALA A 315 28.17 19.88 15.81
CA ALA A 315 29.10 19.95 14.68
C ALA A 315 28.50 19.33 13.41
N SER A 316 27.82 18.19 13.53
CA SER A 316 27.15 17.53 12.40
C SER A 316 25.99 18.38 11.84
N VAL A 317 25.20 19.02 12.69
CA VAL A 317 24.15 19.95 12.26
C VAL A 317 24.74 21.15 11.53
N ALA A 318 25.79 21.77 12.08
CA ALA A 318 26.45 22.91 11.46
C ALA A 318 27.03 22.57 10.07
N GLN A 319 27.61 21.38 9.92
CA GLN A 319 28.11 20.88 8.62
C GLN A 319 26.97 20.68 7.61
N ALA A 320 25.86 20.07 8.04
CA ALA A 320 24.71 19.84 7.17
C ALA A 320 24.02 21.15 6.74
N GLU A 321 23.97 22.15 7.63
CA GLU A 321 23.44 23.48 7.35
C GLU A 321 24.34 24.27 6.41
N ALA A 322 25.66 24.25 6.61
CA ALA A 322 26.62 24.89 5.70
C ALA A 322 26.57 24.32 4.28
N GLU A 323 26.40 23.00 4.15
CA GLU A 323 26.25 22.34 2.85
C GLU A 323 24.91 22.72 2.17
N LEU A 324 23.83 22.80 2.95
CA LEU A 324 22.54 23.26 2.44
C LEU A 324 22.62 24.70 1.93
N ASP A 325 23.28 25.60 2.66
CA ASP A 325 23.44 27.00 2.27
C ASP A 325 24.32 27.15 1.02
N ARG A 326 25.42 26.38 0.93
CA ARG A 326 26.28 26.32 -0.26
C ARG A 326 25.49 25.92 -1.50
N LEU A 327 24.67 24.87 -1.39
CA LEU A 327 23.84 24.37 -2.48
C LEU A 327 22.66 25.30 -2.80
N GLN A 328 22.17 26.06 -1.82
CA GLN A 328 21.12 27.06 -2.02
C GLN A 328 21.64 28.29 -2.78
N GLY A 329 22.86 28.75 -2.51
CA GLY A 329 23.51 29.85 -3.22
C GLY A 329 23.89 29.53 -4.67
N ALA A 330 24.03 28.25 -5.01
CA ALA A 330 24.35 27.77 -6.37
C ALA A 330 23.12 27.63 -7.28
N GLN A 331 21.89 27.72 -6.76
CA GLN A 331 20.68 27.69 -7.58
C GLN A 331 20.36 29.08 -8.13
N PRO A 332 20.17 29.25 -9.46
CA PRO A 332 19.56 30.46 -9.98
C PRO A 332 18.10 30.50 -9.52
N ALA A 333 17.83 31.29 -8.48
CA ALA A 333 16.47 31.50 -8.00
C ALA A 333 15.66 32.21 -9.09
N ALA A 334 14.65 31.54 -9.64
CA ALA A 334 13.57 32.25 -10.31
C ALA A 334 12.84 33.07 -9.24
N ALA A 335 13.09 34.39 -9.22
CA ALA A 335 12.41 35.28 -8.29
C ALA A 335 10.89 35.13 -8.45
N PRO A 336 10.12 34.95 -7.36
CA PRO A 336 8.67 34.91 -7.45
C PRO A 336 8.19 36.20 -8.12
N THR A 337 7.23 36.09 -9.03
CA THR A 337 6.60 37.27 -9.62
C THR A 337 6.04 38.15 -8.48
N PRO A 338 6.00 39.49 -8.63
CA PRO A 338 5.50 40.38 -7.58
C PRO A 338 4.14 39.96 -7.01
N GLY A 339 3.24 39.43 -7.85
CA GLY A 339 1.94 38.88 -7.43
C GLY A 339 2.03 37.62 -6.55
N MET A 340 3.00 36.73 -6.79
CA MET A 340 3.22 35.56 -5.90
C MET A 340 3.84 35.95 -4.56
N ALA A 341 4.71 36.97 -4.55
CA ALA A 341 5.28 37.50 -3.31
C ALA A 341 4.20 38.15 -2.43
N ALA A 342 3.32 38.97 -3.05
CA ALA A 342 2.18 39.59 -2.38
C ALA A 342 1.19 38.53 -1.83
N LEU A 343 0.87 37.49 -2.62
CA LEU A 343 0.04 36.38 -2.18
C LEU A 343 0.63 35.65 -0.96
N LYS A 344 1.94 35.41 -0.96
CA LYS A 344 2.61 34.77 0.17
C LYS A 344 2.57 35.64 1.42
N GLN A 345 2.79 36.95 1.29
CA GLN A 345 2.72 37.90 2.40
C GLN A 345 1.29 37.97 2.98
N ALA A 346 0.27 38.03 2.13
CA ALA A 346 -1.13 38.06 2.58
C ALA A 346 -1.53 36.78 3.35
N LYS A 347 -1.06 35.60 2.92
CA LYS A 347 -1.29 34.33 3.65
C LYS A 347 -0.66 34.32 5.05
N ILE A 348 0.56 34.87 5.16
CA ILE A 348 1.26 34.97 6.44
C ILE A 348 0.53 35.94 7.36
N ALA A 349 0.12 37.10 6.84
CA ALA A 349 -0.64 38.09 7.59
C ALA A 349 -1.95 37.51 8.14
N LEU A 350 -2.71 36.80 7.30
CA LEU A 350 -3.96 36.14 7.71
C LEU A 350 -3.74 35.14 8.86
N LEU A 351 -2.70 34.30 8.75
CA LEU A 351 -2.37 33.33 9.80
C LEU A 351 -1.99 34.02 11.12
N SER A 352 -1.22 35.12 11.05
CA SER A 352 -0.84 35.92 12.23
C SER A 352 -2.07 36.48 12.92
N ARG A 353 -2.94 37.20 12.18
CA ARG A 353 -4.17 37.80 12.73
C ARG A 353 -5.11 36.75 13.35
N ARG A 354 -5.24 35.59 12.71
CA ARG A 354 -6.05 34.47 13.24
C ARG A 354 -5.47 33.87 14.52
N THR A 355 -4.16 33.90 14.68
CA THR A 355 -3.48 33.39 15.88
C THR A 355 -3.56 34.40 17.02
N GLU A 356 -3.41 35.70 16.72
CA GLU A 356 -3.60 36.80 17.65
C GLU A 356 -5.01 36.82 18.22
N LEU A 357 -6.04 36.72 17.37
CA LEU A 357 -7.44 36.66 17.80
C LEU A 357 -7.70 35.46 18.71
N ARG A 358 -7.29 34.25 18.30
CA ARG A 358 -7.45 33.03 19.12
C ARG A 358 -6.73 33.12 20.47
N SER A 359 -5.55 33.74 20.50
CA SER A 359 -4.79 33.96 21.74
C SER A 359 -5.48 34.96 22.67
N ALA A 360 -6.09 36.02 22.13
CA ALA A 360 -6.88 36.97 22.90
C ALA A 360 -8.15 36.32 23.47
N GLU A 361 -8.86 35.53 22.66
CA GLU A 361 -10.04 34.76 23.09
C GLU A 361 -9.70 33.77 24.21
N ALA A 362 -8.60 33.02 24.06
CA ALA A 362 -8.15 32.05 25.06
C ALA A 362 -7.76 32.69 26.40
N ARG A 363 -7.33 33.96 26.41
CA ARG A 363 -7.02 34.73 27.62
C ARG A 363 -8.24 35.44 28.23
N GLY A 364 -9.43 35.30 27.64
CA GLY A 364 -10.64 35.95 28.12
C GLY A 364 -10.64 37.47 27.91
N ALA A 365 -10.00 37.96 26.84
CA ALA A 365 -9.97 39.38 26.50
C ALA A 365 -11.38 39.96 26.37
N THR A 366 -11.51 41.24 26.72
CA THR A 366 -12.79 41.95 26.70
C THR A 366 -13.25 42.22 25.26
N GLU A 367 -14.55 42.47 25.07
CA GLU A 367 -15.11 42.74 23.73
C GLU A 367 -14.46 43.98 23.07
N ALA A 368 -14.05 44.97 23.87
CA ALA A 368 -13.30 46.13 23.39
C ALA A 368 -11.91 45.78 22.83
N GLU A 369 -11.28 44.71 23.33
CA GLU A 369 -9.99 44.19 22.85
C GLU A 369 -10.15 43.21 21.68
N LEU A 370 -11.26 42.47 21.63
CA LEU A 370 -11.54 41.51 20.56
C LEU A 370 -12.03 42.17 19.27
N ALA A 371 -12.82 43.24 19.36
CA ALA A 371 -13.35 43.96 18.20
C ALA A 371 -12.27 44.39 17.18
N PRO A 372 -11.16 45.05 17.57
CA PRO A 372 -10.11 45.43 16.61
C PRO A 372 -9.37 44.23 16.02
N LEU A 373 -9.23 43.12 16.76
CA LEU A 373 -8.59 41.90 16.26
C LEU A 373 -9.46 41.18 15.22
N ARG A 374 -10.79 41.18 15.40
CA ARG A 374 -11.74 40.68 14.40
C ARG A 374 -11.72 41.52 13.14
N GLN A 375 -11.67 42.85 13.28
CA GLN A 375 -11.53 43.75 12.12
C GLN A 375 -10.22 43.49 11.38
N ALA A 376 -9.10 43.39 12.09
CA ALA A 376 -7.80 43.12 11.48
C ALA A 376 -7.74 41.74 10.79
N LEU A 377 -8.49 40.75 11.28
CA LEU A 377 -8.65 39.46 10.61
C LEU A 377 -9.45 39.61 9.31
N ALA A 378 -10.57 40.34 9.33
CA ALA A 378 -11.38 40.59 8.15
C ALA A 378 -10.60 41.36 7.05
N ASP A 379 -9.81 42.36 7.45
CA ASP A 379 -8.96 43.12 6.53
C ASP A 379 -7.87 42.22 5.90
N ALA A 380 -7.30 41.29 6.68
CA ALA A 380 -6.32 40.32 6.18
C ALA A 380 -6.95 39.28 5.23
N GLU A 381 -8.21 38.90 5.45
CA GLU A 381 -8.98 38.05 4.53
C GLU A 381 -9.23 38.76 3.19
N GLN A 382 -9.64 40.03 3.23
CA GLN A 382 -9.82 40.84 2.03
C GLN A 382 -8.52 41.04 1.27
N ALA A 383 -7.41 41.32 1.97
CA ALA A 383 -6.09 41.45 1.38
C ALA A 383 -5.60 40.14 0.74
N LEU A 384 -5.95 38.98 1.32
CA LEU A 384 -5.66 37.69 0.71
C LEU A 384 -6.41 37.49 -0.60
N HIS A 385 -7.71 37.80 -0.65
CA HIS A 385 -8.49 37.68 -1.87
C HIS A 385 -7.97 38.60 -2.98
N ALA A 386 -7.68 39.87 -2.66
CA ALA A 386 -7.07 40.79 -3.63
C ALA A 386 -5.70 40.28 -4.13
N ALA A 387 -4.89 39.69 -3.25
CA ALA A 387 -3.61 39.11 -3.62
C ALA A 387 -3.74 37.80 -4.43
N GLU A 388 -4.81 37.01 -4.22
CA GLU A 388 -5.13 35.82 -5.02
C GLU A 388 -5.51 36.22 -6.44
N ASP A 389 -6.37 37.22 -6.61
CA ASP A 389 -6.76 37.77 -7.91
C ASP A 389 -5.54 38.36 -8.66
N ALA A 390 -4.68 39.10 -7.95
CA ALA A 390 -3.47 39.68 -8.52
C ALA A 390 -2.32 38.67 -8.74
N SER A 391 -2.45 37.42 -8.25
CA SER A 391 -1.36 36.43 -8.30
C SER A 391 -1.16 35.78 -9.68
N GLY A 392 -2.14 35.94 -10.58
CA GLY A 392 -2.15 35.26 -11.88
C GLY A 392 -2.30 33.73 -11.79
N LYS A 393 -2.60 33.17 -10.61
CA LYS A 393 -2.93 31.75 -10.49
C LYS A 393 -4.37 31.51 -10.93
N THR A 394 -4.56 30.60 -11.88
CA THR A 394 -5.89 30.10 -12.22
C THR A 394 -6.52 29.44 -10.99
N PRO A 395 -7.76 29.82 -10.60
CA PRO A 395 -8.48 29.16 -9.53
C PRO A 395 -8.61 27.66 -9.82
N PRO A 396 -8.51 26.78 -8.79
CA PRO A 396 -8.75 25.37 -8.98
C PRO A 396 -10.20 25.13 -9.43
N ASP A 397 -10.40 24.25 -10.41
CA ASP A 397 -11.74 23.80 -10.83
C ASP A 397 -12.35 22.91 -9.74
N LEU A 398 -13.14 23.52 -8.85
CA LEU A 398 -13.83 22.85 -7.76
C LEU A 398 -15.11 22.20 -8.29
N GLN A 399 -15.00 20.97 -8.80
CA GLN A 399 -16.17 20.16 -9.12
C GLN A 399 -16.78 19.62 -7.83
N ARG A 400 -17.96 20.14 -7.45
CA ARG A 400 -18.80 19.56 -6.40
C ARG A 400 -19.31 18.21 -6.89
N ILE A 401 -18.71 17.13 -6.40
CA ILE A 401 -19.22 15.77 -6.57
C ILE A 401 -20.13 15.50 -5.37
N ASP A 402 -21.42 15.74 -5.53
CA ASP A 402 -22.41 15.28 -4.55
C ASP A 402 -22.45 13.76 -4.60
N LYS A 403 -21.78 13.11 -3.66
CA LYS A 403 -22.01 11.69 -3.37
C LYS A 403 -23.42 11.57 -2.81
N ASN A 404 -24.40 11.29 -3.67
CA ASN A 404 -25.85 11.11 -3.43
C ASN A 404 -26.44 12.02 -2.34
N PRO A 405 -27.41 12.91 -2.65
CA PRO A 405 -28.01 13.76 -1.63
C PRO A 405 -28.60 12.88 -0.52
N ILE A 406 -27.93 12.86 0.64
CA ILE A 406 -28.48 12.24 1.84
C ILE A 406 -29.66 13.11 2.21
N ASP A 407 -30.86 12.62 1.90
CA ASP A 407 -32.12 13.16 2.36
C ASP A 407 -31.98 13.59 3.83
N PRO A 408 -32.32 14.85 4.18
CA PRO A 408 -32.28 15.32 5.56
C PRO A 408 -32.92 14.35 6.58
N ALA A 409 -34.00 13.64 6.18
CA ALA A 409 -34.61 12.61 7.01
C ALA A 409 -33.68 11.41 7.26
N LEU A 410 -33.02 10.90 6.21
CA LEU A 410 -32.02 9.84 6.32
C LEU A 410 -30.83 10.25 7.21
N ARG A 411 -30.39 11.52 7.12
CA ARG A 411 -29.32 12.05 7.98
C ARG A 411 -29.74 12.09 9.45
N ALA A 412 -30.98 12.48 9.73
CA ALA A 412 -31.53 12.49 11.08
C ALA A 412 -31.59 11.07 11.66
N LEU A 413 -32.09 10.10 10.87
CA LEU A 413 -32.16 8.70 11.28
C LEU A 413 -30.78 8.08 11.56
N LYS A 414 -29.79 8.35 10.71
CA LYS A 414 -28.40 7.89 10.93
C LYS A 414 -27.78 8.53 12.19
N THR A 415 -28.08 9.81 12.44
CA THR A 415 -27.64 10.50 13.66
C THR A 415 -28.28 9.91 14.92
N GLU A 416 -29.60 9.67 14.91
CA GLU A 416 -30.30 9.06 16.05
C GLU A 416 -29.80 7.64 16.35
N LEU A 417 -29.58 6.82 15.32
CA LEU A 417 -29.00 5.49 15.48
C LEU A 417 -27.61 5.56 16.13
N ALA A 418 -26.76 6.49 15.70
CA ALA A 418 -25.44 6.69 16.28
C ALA A 418 -25.51 7.14 17.75
N MET A 419 -26.41 8.07 18.08
CA MET A 419 -26.61 8.54 19.45
C MET A 419 -27.14 7.43 20.36
N ALA A 420 -28.11 6.62 19.90
CA ALA A 420 -28.64 5.50 20.66
C ALA A 420 -27.58 4.42 20.92
N ARG A 421 -26.71 4.11 19.93
CA ARG A 421 -25.56 3.19 20.13
C ARG A 421 -24.57 3.73 21.17
N ALA A 422 -24.26 5.02 21.10
CA ALA A 422 -23.35 5.66 22.04
C ALA A 422 -23.90 5.66 23.48
N GLU A 423 -25.21 5.85 23.65
CA GLU A 423 -25.89 5.81 24.95
C GLU A 423 -25.84 4.41 25.58
N VAL A 424 -26.18 3.35 24.83
CA VAL A 424 -26.03 1.95 25.28
C VAL A 424 -24.59 1.68 25.71
N SER A 425 -23.62 2.01 24.86
CA SER A 425 -22.20 1.80 25.16
C SER A 425 -21.71 2.59 26.38
N LYS A 426 -22.28 3.78 26.63
CA LYS A 426 -21.96 4.60 27.82
C LYS A 426 -22.54 3.98 29.09
N LEU A 427 -23.76 3.47 29.06
CA LEU A 427 -24.42 2.85 30.20
C LEU A 427 -23.80 1.49 30.57
N GLU A 428 -23.40 0.69 29.58
CA GLU A 428 -22.71 -0.59 29.80
C GLU A 428 -21.34 -0.42 30.48
N ARG A 429 -20.68 0.72 30.28
CA ARG A 429 -19.37 1.04 30.91
C ARG A 429 -19.49 1.67 32.30
N ARG A 430 -20.69 2.04 32.76
CA ARG A 430 -20.87 2.74 34.04
C ARG A 430 -20.95 1.73 35.20
N GLN A 431 -20.32 2.03 36.32
CA GLN A 431 -20.45 1.24 37.55
C GLN A 431 -20.98 2.10 38.71
N PRO A 432 -22.01 1.63 39.45
CA PRO A 432 -22.80 0.44 39.16
C PRO A 432 -23.63 0.60 37.88
N VAL A 433 -23.96 -0.52 37.23
CA VAL A 433 -24.82 -0.53 36.05
C VAL A 433 -26.25 -0.27 36.49
N ASP A 434 -26.92 0.69 35.84
CA ASP A 434 -28.36 0.91 35.99
C ASP A 434 -29.08 0.07 34.93
N ASP A 435 -29.54 -1.11 35.32
CA ASP A 435 -30.19 -2.07 34.43
C ASP A 435 -31.46 -1.51 33.79
N GLN A 436 -32.19 -0.65 34.51
CA GLN A 436 -33.42 -0.05 33.99
C GLN A 436 -33.11 1.00 32.92
N ALA A 437 -32.08 1.84 33.14
CA ALA A 437 -31.61 2.79 32.14
C ALA A 437 -31.04 2.07 30.91
N LEU A 438 -30.28 0.99 31.11
CA LEU A 438 -29.70 0.20 30.02
C LEU A 438 -30.78 -0.48 29.17
N ALA A 439 -31.83 -1.03 29.78
CA ALA A 439 -32.96 -1.60 29.06
C ALA A 439 -33.67 -0.57 28.17
N ARG A 440 -33.93 0.64 28.70
CA ARG A 440 -34.54 1.74 27.92
C ARG A 440 -33.66 2.20 26.76
N ALA A 441 -32.35 2.28 26.96
CA ALA A 441 -31.40 2.64 25.90
C ALA A 441 -31.34 1.59 24.78
N ARG A 442 -31.43 0.30 25.12
CA ARG A 442 -31.51 -0.79 24.14
C ARG A 442 -32.81 -0.75 23.34
N GLU A 443 -33.93 -0.42 23.97
CA GLU A 443 -35.21 -0.23 23.28
C GLU A 443 -35.17 0.99 22.33
N ARG A 444 -34.55 2.10 22.75
CA ARG A 444 -34.30 3.27 21.88
C ARG A 444 -33.43 2.89 20.67
N LEU A 445 -32.37 2.11 20.87
CA LEU A 445 -31.51 1.61 19.80
C LEU A 445 -32.28 0.74 18.80
N ALA A 446 -33.11 -0.19 19.28
CA ALA A 446 -33.93 -1.03 18.43
C ALA A 446 -34.92 -0.22 17.58
N ARG A 447 -35.57 0.79 18.17
CA ARG A 447 -36.47 1.71 17.44
C ARG A 447 -35.75 2.53 16.38
N ALA A 448 -34.58 3.10 16.71
CA ALA A 448 -33.79 3.88 15.76
C ALA A 448 -33.29 3.03 14.58
N GLN A 449 -32.95 1.75 14.82
CA GLN A 449 -32.56 0.80 13.78
C GLN A 449 -33.76 0.48 12.87
N ALA A 450 -34.93 0.15 13.43
CA ALA A 450 -36.14 -0.15 12.65
C ALA A 450 -36.61 1.04 11.79
N GLN A 451 -36.50 2.27 12.31
CA GLN A 451 -36.84 3.48 11.55
C GLN A 451 -35.86 3.74 10.40
N LEU A 452 -34.57 3.47 10.60
CA LEU A 452 -33.58 3.56 9.53
C LEU A 452 -33.85 2.49 8.45
N ASP A 453 -34.06 1.23 8.85
CA ASP A 453 -34.30 0.12 7.92
C ASP A 453 -35.59 0.29 7.09
N GLY A 454 -36.57 1.04 7.61
CA GLY A 454 -37.80 1.38 6.90
C GLY A 454 -37.72 2.59 5.95
N HIS A 455 -36.59 3.32 5.91
CA HIS A 455 -36.47 4.52 5.07
C HIS A 455 -36.05 4.15 3.63
N PRO A 456 -36.73 4.63 2.57
CA PRO A 456 -36.49 4.22 1.19
C PRO A 456 -35.11 4.60 0.61
N GLY A 457 -34.28 5.34 1.36
CA GLY A 457 -32.91 5.67 0.99
C GLY A 457 -31.82 5.10 1.90
N ALA A 458 -32.16 4.21 2.84
CA ALA A 458 -31.26 3.69 3.87
C ALA A 458 -30.12 2.80 3.36
#